data_AF-A0A7X7TLA8-F1
#
_entry.id   AF-A0A7X7TLA8-F1
#
_cell.length_a   1.000
_cell.length_b   1.000
_cell.length_c   1.000
_cell.angle_alpha   90.00
_cell.angle_beta   90.00
_cell.angle_gamma   90.00
#
_symmetry.space_group_name_H-M   'P 1'
#
loop_
_entity.id
_entity.type
_entity.pdbx_description
1 polymer ?
#
loop_
_entity_poly.entity_id
_entity_poly.type
_entity_poly.pdbx_seq_one_letter_code
_entity_poly.pdbx_strand_id
1 'polypeptide(L)'
;MTRKARRRLDLQLPEDHPIFSYPKGVRSAVAREWLDIGARLANIDKNINEIKEKLNELEQKPENDGNSGFDAGTFAESLEKIFG
;
A
#
# COMPACT_ATOMS: atom_id res chain seq x y z
N MET A 1 -25.66 6.74 16.76
CA MET A 1 -24.53 6.08 16.06
C MET A 1 -25.05 5.45 14.77
N THR A 2 -24.69 6.00 13.62
CA THR A 2 -25.08 5.48 12.29
C THR A 2 -24.37 4.15 12.05
N ARG A 3 -25.10 3.03 12.04
CA ARG A 3 -24.53 1.71 11.68
C ARG A 3 -24.04 1.80 10.22
N LYS A 4 -22.74 1.55 9.99
CA LYS A 4 -22.19 1.44 8.63
C LYS A 4 -22.97 0.38 7.85
N ALA A 5 -23.34 0.71 6.61
CA ALA A 5 -24.03 -0.23 5.73
C ALA A 5 -23.15 -1.46 5.50
N ARG A 6 -23.68 -2.64 5.81
CA ARG A 6 -23.02 -3.93 5.55
C ARG A 6 -23.62 -4.54 4.28
N ARG A 7 -22.77 -5.09 3.41
CA ARG A 7 -23.18 -5.85 2.24
C ARG A 7 -22.92 -7.34 2.49
N ARG A 8 -23.77 -8.20 1.94
CA ARG A 8 -23.60 -9.65 2.00
C ARG A 8 -22.76 -10.12 0.82
N LEU A 9 -21.83 -11.03 1.10
CA LEU A 9 -21.02 -11.74 0.12
C LEU A 9 -21.24 -13.24 0.33
N ASP A 10 -21.66 -13.94 -0.71
CA ASP A 10 -21.80 -15.39 -0.71
C ASP A 10 -20.66 -15.98 -1.57
N LEU A 11 -19.93 -16.96 -1.04
CA LEU A 11 -18.75 -17.56 -1.68
C LEU A 11 -18.91 -19.07 -1.74
N GLN A 12 -18.53 -19.68 -2.87
CA GLN A 12 -18.33 -21.12 -2.98
C GLN A 12 -16.85 -21.42 -2.81
N LEU A 13 -16.52 -22.35 -1.91
CA LEU A 13 -15.16 -22.73 -1.58
C LEU A 13 -14.99 -24.24 -1.80
N PRO A 14 -13.79 -24.71 -2.20
CA PRO A 14 -13.46 -26.13 -2.25
C PRO A 14 -13.73 -26.85 -0.92
N GLU A 15 -14.11 -28.13 -0.97
CA GLU A 15 -14.46 -28.89 0.24
C GLU A 15 -13.30 -29.01 1.24
N ASP A 16 -12.07 -28.99 0.74
CA ASP A 16 -10.82 -29.04 1.50
C ASP A 16 -10.35 -27.66 2.01
N HIS A 17 -11.13 -26.59 1.79
CA HIS A 17 -10.73 -25.26 2.18
C HIS A 17 -10.52 -25.15 3.71
N PRO A 18 -9.40 -24.56 4.18
CA PRO A 18 -9.00 -24.60 5.59
C PRO A 18 -10.02 -23.96 6.55
N ILE A 19 -10.88 -23.06 6.04
CA ILE A 19 -11.95 -22.46 6.84
C ILE A 19 -12.93 -23.50 7.41
N PHE A 20 -13.07 -24.67 6.76
CA PHE A 20 -13.98 -25.71 7.20
C PHE A 20 -13.47 -26.50 8.40
N SER A 21 -12.18 -26.37 8.75
CA SER A 21 -11.63 -26.87 10.02
C SER A 21 -12.21 -26.14 11.24
N TYR A 22 -12.70 -24.91 11.07
CA TYR A 22 -13.30 -24.13 12.15
C TYR A 22 -14.77 -24.56 12.39
N PRO A 23 -15.28 -24.45 13.64
CA PRO A 23 -16.67 -24.78 13.96
C PRO A 23 -17.70 -23.95 13.18
N LYS A 24 -18.87 -24.55 12.91
CA LYS A 24 -20.02 -23.84 12.34
C LYS A 24 -20.43 -22.71 13.30
N GLY A 25 -20.58 -21.49 12.78
CA GLY A 25 -20.91 -20.28 13.56
C GLY A 25 -19.77 -19.25 13.64
N VAL A 26 -18.52 -19.70 13.68
CA VAL A 26 -17.35 -18.78 13.70
C VAL A 26 -16.73 -18.54 12.32
N ARG A 27 -17.00 -19.44 11.35
CA ARG A 27 -16.43 -19.39 10.00
C ARG A 27 -16.59 -18.03 9.32
N SER A 28 -17.74 -17.39 9.43
CA SER A 28 -17.96 -16.07 8.80
C SER A 28 -17.11 -14.96 9.45
N ALA A 29 -16.86 -15.04 10.76
CA ALA A 29 -15.97 -14.10 11.44
C ALA A 29 -14.52 -14.30 11.01
N VAL A 30 -14.08 -15.56 10.97
CA VAL A 30 -12.74 -15.95 10.49
C VAL A 30 -12.54 -15.57 9.02
N ALA A 31 -13.53 -15.84 8.16
CA ALA A 31 -13.52 -15.46 6.74
C ALA A 31 -13.31 -13.95 6.57
N ARG A 32 -14.05 -13.15 7.34
CA ARG A 32 -13.92 -11.69 7.32
C ARG A 32 -12.50 -11.26 7.71
N GLU A 33 -11.94 -11.83 8.77
CA GLU A 33 -10.58 -11.51 9.20
C GLU A 33 -9.53 -11.89 8.15
N TRP A 34 -9.68 -13.05 7.51
CA TRP A 34 -8.81 -13.46 6.41
C TRP A 34 -8.92 -12.53 5.21
N LEU A 35 -10.13 -12.10 4.84
CA LEU A 35 -10.33 -11.11 3.79
C LEU A 35 -9.72 -9.75 4.14
N ASP A 36 -9.87 -9.30 5.39
CA ASP A 36 -9.28 -8.05 5.88
C ASP A 36 -7.74 -8.11 5.85
N ILE A 37 -7.14 -9.24 6.24
CA ILE A 37 -5.69 -9.47 6.19
C ILE A 37 -5.21 -9.57 4.74
N GLY A 38 -5.90 -10.34 3.91
CA GLY A 38 -5.59 -10.49 2.49
C GLY A 38 -5.60 -9.15 1.75
N ALA A 39 -6.58 -8.29 2.02
CA ALA A 39 -6.63 -6.94 1.46
C ALA A 39 -5.44 -6.07 1.89
N ARG A 40 -5.00 -6.18 3.16
CA ARG A 40 -3.81 -5.47 3.64
C ARG A 40 -2.53 -5.96 2.96
N LEU A 41 -2.38 -7.28 2.83
CA LEU A 41 -1.23 -7.89 2.16
C LEU A 41 -1.15 -7.46 0.69
N ALA A 42 -2.26 -7.54 -0.04
CA ALA A 42 -2.32 -7.10 -1.44
C ALA A 42 -1.92 -5.62 -1.61
N ASN A 43 -2.30 -4.76 -0.65
CA ASN A 43 -1.92 -3.35 -0.67
C ASN A 43 -0.43 -3.14 -0.35
N ILE A 44 0.15 -3.95 0.55
CA ILE A 44 1.59 -3.95 0.83
C ILE A 44 2.37 -4.37 -0.42
N ASP A 45 1.95 -5.44 -1.10
CA ASP A 45 2.59 -5.91 -2.34
C ASP A 45 2.59 -4.82 -3.42
N LYS A 46 1.46 -4.11 -3.58
CA LYS A 46 1.35 -2.97 -4.49
C LYS A 46 2.35 -1.86 -4.13
N ASN A 47 2.40 -1.47 -2.86
CA ASN A 47 3.32 -0.42 -2.40
C ASN A 47 4.78 -0.81 -2.60
N ILE A 48 5.14 -2.08 -2.35
CA ILE A 48 6.50 -2.58 -2.58
C ILE A 48 6.86 -2.49 -4.07
N ASN A 49 5.94 -2.85 -4.96
CA ASN A 49 6.18 -2.75 -6.40
C ASN A 49 6.36 -1.30 -6.84
N GLU A 50 5.53 -0.37 -6.35
CA GLU A 50 5.69 1.07 -6.64
C GLU A 50 7.04 1.62 -6.12
N ILE A 51 7.50 1.16 -4.96
CA ILE A 51 8.82 1.54 -4.43
C ILE A 51 9.94 0.99 -5.32
N LYS A 52 9.85 -0.28 -5.74
CA LYS A 52 10.83 -0.89 -6.64
C LYS A 52 10.90 -0.17 -7.98
N GLU A 53 9.75 0.22 -8.54
CA GLU A 53 9.69 1.00 -9.78
C GLU A 53 10.40 2.35 -9.62
N LYS A 54 10.09 3.10 -8.56
CA LYS A 54 10.75 4.38 -8.27
C LYS A 54 12.25 4.25 -8.02
N LEU A 55 12.69 3.19 -7.35
CA LEU A 55 14.12 2.92 -7.14
C LEU A 55 14.81 2.61 -8.47
N ASN A 56 14.21 1.78 -9.32
CA ASN A 56 14.73 1.51 -10.65
C ASN A 56 14.81 2.77 -11.52
N GLU A 57 13.82 3.67 -11.43
CA GLU A 57 13.86 4.97 -12.13
C GLU A 57 15.01 5.85 -11.64
N LEU A 58 15.34 5.81 -10.35
CA LEU A 58 16.48 6.55 -9.78
C LEU A 58 17.82 5.94 -10.21
N GLU A 59 17.93 4.61 -10.27
CA GLU A 59 19.13 3.90 -10.71
C GLU A 59 19.37 4.01 -12.23
N GLN A 60 18.30 4.07 -13.03
CA GLN A 60 18.38 4.24 -14.49
C GLN A 60 18.48 5.69 -14.92
N LYS A 61 18.30 6.65 -14.00
CA LYS A 61 18.60 8.03 -14.27
C LYS A 61 20.11 8.10 -14.48
N PRO A 62 20.60 8.45 -15.69
CA PRO A 62 22.03 8.57 -15.90
C PRO A 62 22.56 9.55 -14.86
N GLU A 63 23.64 9.17 -14.18
CA GLU A 63 24.46 10.12 -13.44
C GLU A 63 24.74 11.25 -14.42
N ASN A 64 24.05 12.38 -14.23
CA ASN A 64 24.38 13.58 -14.95
C ASN A 64 25.72 14.02 -14.37
N ASP A 65 26.80 13.50 -14.95
CA ASP A 65 28.20 13.89 -14.78
C ASP A 65 28.40 15.34 -15.23
N GLY A 66 27.67 16.25 -14.60
CA GLY A 66 27.50 17.62 -15.00
C GLY A 66 26.84 18.39 -13.88
N ASN A 67 27.67 18.76 -12.90
CA ASN A 67 27.50 19.85 -11.93
C ASN A 67 26.25 20.72 -12.16
N SER A 68 25.09 20.21 -11.77
CA SER A 68 23.83 20.92 -11.57
C SER A 68 23.26 20.46 -10.24
N GLY A 69 24.15 20.28 -9.27
CA GLY A 69 23.82 19.95 -7.90
C GLY A 69 22.82 20.98 -7.39
N PHE A 70 21.69 20.49 -6.92
CA PHE A 70 20.76 21.29 -6.14
C PHE A 70 21.55 22.04 -5.05
N ASP A 71 21.72 23.35 -5.24
CA ASP A 71 22.38 24.20 -4.26
C ASP A 71 21.35 24.62 -3.21
N ALA A 72 21.43 23.94 -2.07
CA ALA A 72 20.57 24.19 -0.93
C ALA A 72 20.69 25.65 -0.43
N GLY A 73 21.85 26.29 -0.64
CA GLY A 73 22.09 27.68 -0.26
C GLY A 73 21.24 28.66 -1.07
N THR A 74 21.34 28.63 -2.39
CA THR A 74 20.51 29.49 -3.26
C THR A 74 19.01 29.19 -3.14
N PHE A 75 18.62 27.94 -2.88
CA PHE A 75 17.22 27.60 -2.62
C PHE A 75 16.71 28.23 -1.32
N ALA A 76 17.49 28.20 -0.24
CA ALA A 76 17.12 28.82 1.03
C ALA A 76 17.00 30.35 0.92
N GLU A 77 17.95 31.00 0.25
CA GLU A 77 17.91 32.44 -0.03
C GLU A 77 16.67 32.85 -0.85
N SER A 78 16.28 32.01 -1.83
CA SER A 78 15.05 32.22 -2.60
C SER A 78 13.79 32.15 -1.73
N LEU A 79 13.75 31.27 -0.73
CA LEU A 79 12.58 31.16 0.16
C LEU A 79 12.50 32.37 1.10
N GLU A 80 13.62 32.81 1.65
CA GLU A 80 13.68 34.00 2.50
C GLU A 80 13.26 35.26 1.74
N LYS A 81 13.66 35.40 0.47
CA LYS A 81 13.25 36.55 -0.36
C LYS A 81 11.76 36.59 -0.70
N ILE A 82 11.07 35.45 -0.70
CA ILE A 82 9.64 35.35 -1.05
C ILE A 82 8.76 35.44 0.19
N PHE A 83 9.22 34.92 1.34
CA PHE A 83 8.41 34.73 2.54
C PHE A 83 8.93 35.43 3.81
N GLY A 84 10.14 36.01 3.77
CA GLY A 84 10.71 36.87 4.82
C GLY A 84 10.53 38.35 4.50
#